data_AF-A0A2M8SAM7-F1
#
_entry.id   AF-A0A2M8SAM7-F1
#
_cell.length_a   1.000
_cell.length_b   1.000
_cell.length_c   1.000
_cell.angle_alpha   90.00
_cell.angle_beta   90.00
_cell.angle_gamma   90.00
#
_symmetry.space_group_name_H-M   'P 1'
#
loop_
_entity.id
_entity.type
_entity.pdbx_description
1 polymer ?
#
loop_
_entity_poly.entity_id
_entity_poly.type
_entity_poly.pdbx_seq_one_letter_code
_entity_poly.pdbx_strand_id
1 'polypeptide(L)'
;MLEEVLPYLATLPGIIAFNPEQGTLTFRRQPGFLTIQRDQVYITQVKDVQEGLELLTALTESINAVWEHRQELVAVTASKRTPRPLDIWSLLPQTNCKQCGEATCMAFAVGLLQQNRTLNECPLLASDLNLADRRVALEAML
;
A
#
# COMPACT_ATOMS: atom_id res chain seq x y z
N MET A 1 -23.02 -1.45 -9.05
CA MET A 1 -21.91 -1.18 -10.00
C MET A 1 -20.60 -1.15 -9.23
N LEU A 2 -19.45 -1.42 -9.87
CA LEU A 2 -18.14 -1.44 -9.17
C LEU A 2 -17.83 -0.10 -8.47
N GLU A 3 -18.24 1.02 -9.06
CA GLU A 3 -18.07 2.36 -8.47
C GLU A 3 -18.71 2.52 -7.09
N GLU A 4 -19.83 1.84 -6.83
CA GLU A 4 -20.55 1.92 -5.56
C GLU A 4 -19.85 1.15 -4.44
N VAL A 5 -19.07 0.12 -4.78
CA VAL A 5 -18.36 -0.71 -3.79
C VAL A 5 -16.97 -0.14 -3.46
N LEU A 6 -16.35 0.64 -4.36
CA LEU A 6 -15.00 1.19 -4.16
C LEU A 6 -14.81 1.97 -2.84
N PRO A 7 -15.75 2.85 -2.42
CA PRO A 7 -15.64 3.53 -1.13
C PRO A 7 -15.57 2.60 0.08
N TYR A 8 -16.21 1.42 0.01
CA TYR A 8 -16.18 0.41 1.07
C TYR A 8 -14.91 -0.44 0.99
N LEU A 9 -14.44 -0.77 -0.22
CA LEU A 9 -13.14 -1.44 -0.40
C LEU A 9 -11.98 -0.59 0.12
N ALA A 10 -12.10 0.73 0.07
CA ALA A 10 -11.10 1.66 0.57
C ALA A 10 -10.88 1.58 2.09
N THR A 11 -11.73 0.89 2.86
CA THR A 11 -11.52 0.65 4.30
C THR A 11 -10.60 -0.53 4.57
N LEU A 12 -10.31 -1.37 3.57
CA LEU A 12 -9.54 -2.59 3.75
C LEU A 12 -8.06 -2.28 4.07
N PRO A 13 -7.36 -3.18 4.78
CA PRO A 13 -5.92 -3.09 4.94
C PRO A 13 -5.22 -3.19 3.57
N GLY A 14 -4.06 -2.54 3.42
CA GLY A 14 -3.25 -2.61 2.21
C GLY A 14 -3.69 -1.71 1.05
N ILE A 15 -4.78 -0.94 1.19
CA ILE A 15 -5.14 0.11 0.23
C ILE A 15 -4.08 1.21 0.28
N ILE A 16 -3.42 1.48 -0.84
CA ILE A 16 -2.35 2.49 -0.95
C ILE A 16 -2.77 3.72 -1.74
N ALA A 17 -3.78 3.59 -2.61
CA ALA A 17 -4.38 4.71 -3.30
C ALA A 17 -5.87 4.51 -3.49
N PHE A 18 -6.62 5.60 -3.40
CA PHE A 18 -8.05 5.66 -3.67
C PHE A 18 -8.40 7.05 -4.21
N ASN A 19 -9.04 7.10 -5.36
CA ASN A 19 -9.59 8.31 -5.94
C ASN A 19 -11.09 8.10 -6.23
N PRO A 20 -11.98 8.66 -5.39
CA PRO A 20 -13.42 8.49 -5.56
C PRO A 20 -13.95 9.16 -6.85
N GLU A 21 -13.39 10.31 -7.24
CA GLU A 21 -13.84 11.03 -8.44
C GLU A 21 -13.53 10.25 -9.74
N GLN A 22 -12.36 9.61 -9.78
CA GLN A 22 -11.93 8.80 -10.93
C GLN A 22 -12.40 7.34 -10.84
N GLY A 23 -12.96 6.90 -9.71
CA GLY A 23 -13.36 5.52 -9.49
C GLY A 23 -12.16 4.57 -9.56
N THR A 24 -11.04 4.94 -8.94
CA THR A 24 -9.83 4.10 -8.92
C THR A 24 -9.40 3.75 -7.51
N LEU A 25 -8.96 2.50 -7.34
CA LEU A 25 -8.49 1.98 -6.07
C LEU A 25 -7.30 1.05 -6.32
N THR A 26 -6.20 1.28 -5.61
CA THR A 26 -5.01 0.44 -5.69
C THR A 26 -4.70 -0.11 -4.32
N PHE A 27 -4.51 -1.42 -4.25
CA PHE A 27 -3.97 -2.08 -3.08
C PHE A 27 -2.67 -2.81 -3.40
N ARG A 28 -1.86 -2.91 -2.36
CA ARG A 28 -0.56 -3.58 -2.39
C ARG A 28 -0.76 -5.08 -2.15
N ARG A 29 -0.12 -5.90 -2.96
CA ARG A 29 -0.03 -7.37 -2.79
C ARG A 29 1.43 -7.80 -2.84
N GLN A 30 1.72 -9.03 -2.45
CA GLN A 30 3.07 -9.59 -2.56
C GLN A 30 3.13 -10.63 -3.68
N PRO A 31 3.95 -10.41 -4.73
CA PRO A 31 4.58 -9.15 -5.12
C PRO A 31 3.63 -8.21 -5.91
N GLY A 32 3.89 -6.91 -5.87
CA GLY A 32 3.27 -5.92 -6.76
C GLY A 32 1.97 -5.29 -6.27
N PHE A 33 1.13 -4.90 -7.23
CA PHE A 33 -0.09 -4.14 -6.99
C PHE A 33 -1.26 -4.74 -7.75
N LEU A 34 -2.45 -4.47 -7.22
CA LEU A 34 -3.70 -4.64 -7.92
C LEU A 34 -4.42 -3.29 -7.97
N THR A 35 -4.83 -2.87 -9.15
CA THR A 35 -5.56 -1.62 -9.37
C THR A 35 -6.90 -1.91 -10.00
N ILE A 36 -7.95 -1.46 -9.35
CA ILE A 36 -9.33 -1.49 -9.83
C ILE A 36 -9.63 -0.14 -10.45
N GLN A 37 -10.19 -0.17 -11.66
CA GLN A 37 -10.78 0.96 -12.35
C GLN A 37 -12.24 0.64 -12.70
N ARG A 38 -12.94 1.56 -13.35
CA ARG A 38 -14.37 1.44 -13.67
C ARG A 38 -14.72 0.15 -14.43
N ASP A 39 -13.90 -0.24 -15.39
CA ASP A 39 -14.17 -1.30 -16.37
C ASP A 39 -13.05 -2.36 -16.46
N GLN A 40 -11.98 -2.19 -15.68
CA GLN A 40 -10.79 -3.03 -15.79
C GLN A 40 -10.03 -3.16 -14.48
N VAL A 41 -9.32 -4.28 -14.38
CA VAL A 41 -8.42 -4.59 -13.27
C VAL A 41 -7.02 -4.80 -13.81
N TYR A 42 -6.05 -4.10 -13.24
CA TYR A 42 -4.63 -4.29 -13.52
C TYR A 42 -3.96 -5.05 -12.39
N ILE A 43 -3.30 -6.15 -12.72
CA ILE A 43 -2.52 -6.96 -11.79
C ILE A 43 -1.08 -6.99 -12.29
N THR A 44 -0.14 -6.50 -11.48
CA THR A 44 1.29 -6.43 -11.87
C THR A 44 2.09 -7.58 -11.25
N GLN A 45 3.26 -7.91 -11.80
CA GLN A 45 4.17 -8.93 -11.24
C GLN A 45 3.46 -10.29 -11.08
N VAL A 46 2.79 -10.71 -12.15
CA VAL A 46 2.18 -12.03 -12.28
C VAL A 46 3.13 -12.91 -13.09
N LYS A 47 3.37 -14.13 -12.62
CA LYS A 47 4.26 -15.12 -13.24
C LYS A 47 3.70 -15.63 -14.56
N ASP A 48 2.41 -15.92 -14.61
CA ASP A 48 1.71 -16.48 -15.77
C ASP A 48 0.21 -16.15 -15.76
N VAL A 49 -0.50 -16.55 -16.81
CA VAL A 49 -1.94 -16.26 -16.95
C VAL A 49 -2.76 -16.91 -15.85
N GLN A 50 -2.36 -18.10 -15.40
CA GLN A 50 -3.11 -18.87 -14.41
C GLN A 50 -3.11 -18.17 -13.05
N GLU A 51 -1.94 -17.73 -12.58
CA GLU A 51 -1.84 -16.92 -11.36
C GLU A 51 -2.70 -15.64 -11.47
N GLY A 52 -2.72 -15.00 -12.65
CA GLY A 52 -3.54 -13.82 -12.89
C GLY A 52 -5.03 -14.07 -12.73
N LEU A 53 -5.53 -15.20 -13.23
CA LEU A 53 -6.93 -15.60 -13.12
C LEU A 53 -7.31 -15.98 -11.69
N GLU A 54 -6.42 -16.65 -10.95
CA GLU A 54 -6.61 -16.97 -9.55
C GLU A 54 -6.72 -15.70 -8.69
N LEU A 55 -5.84 -14.73 -8.92
CA LEU A 55 -5.88 -13.43 -8.25
C LEU A 55 -7.14 -12.64 -8.60
N LEU A 56 -7.58 -12.67 -9.85
CA LEU A 56 -8.83 -12.03 -10.27
C LEU A 56 -10.05 -12.67 -9.60
N THR A 57 -10.03 -14.00 -9.43
CA THR A 57 -11.10 -14.74 -8.77
C THR A 57 -11.17 -14.37 -7.29
N ALA A 58 -10.04 -14.41 -6.58
CA ALA A 58 -9.95 -14.00 -5.19
C ALA A 58 -10.37 -12.53 -4.97
N LEU A 59 -10.01 -11.65 -5.90
CA LEU A 59 -10.49 -10.27 -5.90
C LEU A 59 -12.02 -10.19 -6.00
N THR A 60 -12.60 -10.95 -6.93
CA THR A 60 -14.06 -10.95 -7.15
C THR A 60 -14.80 -11.41 -5.91
N GLU A 61 -14.33 -12.48 -5.27
CA GLU A 61 -14.88 -12.97 -4.00
C GLU A 61 -14.78 -11.93 -2.89
N SER A 62 -13.62 -11.26 -2.77
CA SER A 62 -13.42 -10.20 -1.78
C SER A 62 -14.34 -9.01 -2.00
N ILE A 63 -14.55 -8.61 -3.27
CA ILE A 63 -15.49 -7.55 -3.65
C ILE A 63 -16.92 -7.92 -3.24
N ASN A 64 -17.34 -9.15 -3.55
CA ASN A 64 -18.68 -9.64 -3.23
C ASN A 64 -18.90 -9.67 -1.71
N ALA A 65 -17.93 -10.15 -0.93
CA ALA A 65 -18.00 -10.15 0.53
C ALA A 65 -18.14 -8.72 1.10
N VAL A 66 -17.33 -7.77 0.62
CA VAL A 66 -17.46 -6.36 1.03
C VAL A 66 -18.82 -5.79 0.66
N TRP A 67 -19.33 -6.13 -0.52
CA TRP A 67 -20.66 -5.69 -0.96
C TRP A 67 -21.77 -6.23 -0.07
N GLU A 68 -21.73 -7.51 0.29
CA GLU A 68 -22.72 -8.14 1.16
C GLU A 68 -22.76 -7.47 2.54
N HIS A 69 -21.59 -7.16 3.11
CA HIS A 69 -21.44 -6.55 4.43
C HIS A 69 -21.38 -5.02 4.44
N ARG A 70 -21.61 -4.35 3.29
CA ARG A 70 -21.42 -2.89 3.16
C ARG A 70 -22.21 -2.03 4.15
N GLN A 71 -23.33 -2.53 4.66
CA GLN A 71 -24.16 -1.82 5.64
C GLN A 71 -23.47 -1.70 7.01
N GLU A 72 -22.51 -2.58 7.30
CA GLU A 72 -21.70 -2.58 8.52
C GLU A 72 -20.43 -1.73 8.36
N LEU A 73 -20.12 -1.29 7.13
CA LEU A 73 -18.91 -0.55 6.79
C LEU A 73 -19.20 0.94 6.58
N VAL A 74 -18.21 1.78 6.88
CA VAL A 74 -18.28 3.22 6.61
C VAL A 74 -17.54 3.53 5.31
N ALA A 75 -18.27 4.03 4.32
CA ALA A 75 -17.69 4.42 3.03
C ALA A 75 -16.60 5.50 3.20
N VAL A 76 -15.44 5.27 2.61
CA VAL A 76 -14.38 6.28 2.53
C VAL A 76 -14.70 7.27 1.42
N THR A 77 -14.67 8.55 1.73
CA THR A 77 -14.87 9.64 0.76
C THR A 77 -13.60 10.46 0.50
N ALA A 78 -12.62 10.36 1.39
CA ALA A 78 -11.35 11.06 1.23
C ALA A 78 -10.47 10.34 0.20
N SER A 79 -9.77 11.13 -0.64
CA SER A 79 -8.76 10.56 -1.52
C SER A 79 -7.53 10.10 -0.73
N LYS A 80 -6.95 8.98 -1.15
CA LYS A 80 -5.69 8.45 -0.63
C LYS A 80 -4.71 8.36 -1.80
N ARG A 81 -3.49 8.82 -1.60
CA ARG A 81 -2.43 8.71 -2.63
C ARG A 81 -1.36 7.74 -2.19
N THR A 82 -0.76 7.06 -3.15
CA THR A 82 0.41 6.21 -2.90
C THR A 82 1.53 7.07 -2.31
N PRO A 83 2.15 6.63 -1.20
CA PRO A 83 3.34 7.29 -0.67
C PRO A 83 4.44 7.36 -1.72
N ARG A 84 5.07 8.54 -1.85
CA ARG A 84 6.25 8.71 -2.71
C ARG A 84 7.51 8.42 -1.88
N PRO A 85 8.64 8.07 -2.52
CA PRO A 85 9.90 7.85 -1.80
C PRO A 85 10.29 9.01 -0.87
N LEU A 86 10.00 10.25 -1.29
CA LEU A 86 10.27 11.44 -0.49
C LEU A 86 9.40 11.52 0.78
N ASP A 87 8.15 11.05 0.71
CA ASP A 87 7.23 11.05 1.85
C ASP A 87 7.78 10.10 2.95
N ILE A 88 8.28 8.92 2.55
CA ILE A 88 8.97 7.96 3.43
C ILE A 88 10.29 8.53 3.94
N TRP A 89 11.14 9.05 3.04
CA TRP A 89 12.45 9.61 3.39
C TRP A 89 12.36 10.71 4.45
N SER A 90 11.32 11.55 4.41
CA SER A 90 11.10 12.63 5.37
C SER A 90 10.92 12.13 6.82
N LEU A 91 10.48 10.89 7.00
CA LEU A 91 10.28 10.25 8.29
C LEU A 91 11.50 9.43 8.76
N LEU A 92 12.46 9.17 7.87
CA LEU A 92 13.71 8.48 8.21
C LEU A 92 14.63 9.38 9.06
N PRO A 93 15.69 8.81 9.68
CA PRO A 93 16.71 9.58 10.39
C PRO A 93 17.49 10.57 9.50
N GLN A 94 17.51 10.33 8.18
CA GLN A 94 18.19 11.16 7.17
C GLN A 94 19.70 11.33 7.38
N THR A 95 20.34 10.47 8.17
CA THR A 95 21.77 10.54 8.47
C THR A 95 22.67 9.95 7.38
N ASN A 96 22.10 9.18 6.45
CA ASN A 96 22.84 8.38 5.47
C ASN A 96 23.97 7.53 6.11
N CYS A 97 23.73 7.00 7.32
CA CYS A 97 24.74 6.28 8.11
C CYS A 97 25.22 4.94 7.51
N LYS A 98 24.49 4.39 6.52
CA LYS A 98 24.77 3.12 5.84
C LYS A 98 24.70 1.86 6.73
N GLN A 99 24.22 1.98 7.96
CA GLN A 99 24.13 0.85 8.89
C GLN A 99 23.13 -0.23 8.46
N CYS A 100 22.15 0.12 7.61
CA CYS A 100 21.21 -0.82 6.99
C CYS A 100 21.72 -1.44 5.67
N GLY A 101 22.95 -1.15 5.27
CA GLY A 101 23.55 -1.63 4.02
C GLY A 101 23.21 -0.80 2.76
N GLU A 102 22.29 0.16 2.85
CA GLU A 102 21.98 1.07 1.74
C GLU A 102 22.93 2.27 1.68
N ALA A 103 23.24 2.74 0.46
CA ALA A 103 24.16 3.87 0.25
C ALA A 103 23.62 5.20 0.80
N THR A 104 22.29 5.37 0.81
CA THR A 104 21.59 6.56 1.32
C THR A 104 20.26 6.16 1.98
N CYS A 105 19.74 7.01 2.87
CA CYS A 105 18.38 6.86 3.40
C CYS A 105 17.32 6.93 2.29
N MET A 106 17.60 7.63 1.17
CA MET A 106 16.70 7.65 0.02
C MET A 106 16.63 6.28 -0.67
N ALA A 107 17.77 5.61 -0.85
CA ALA A 107 17.79 4.24 -1.37
C ALA A 107 17.00 3.28 -0.46
N PHE A 108 17.16 3.41 0.86
CA PHE A 108 16.35 2.67 1.83
C PHE A 108 14.84 2.99 1.71
N ALA A 109 14.47 4.26 1.57
CA ALA A 109 13.07 4.67 1.38
C ALA A 109 12.44 4.06 0.11
N VAL A 110 13.19 4.02 -0.99
CA VAL A 110 12.76 3.34 -2.23
C VAL A 110 12.63 1.83 -1.99
N GLY A 111 13.59 1.21 -1.30
CA GLY A 111 13.54 -0.20 -0.94
C GLY A 111 12.33 -0.56 -0.08
N LEU A 112 11.98 0.28 0.90
CA LEU A 112 10.76 0.14 1.70
C LEU A 112 9.49 0.20 0.83
N LEU A 113 9.40 1.19 -0.06
CA LEU A 113 8.24 1.37 -0.93
C LEU A 113 8.04 0.18 -1.89
N GLN A 114 9.15 -0.41 -2.34
CA GLN A 114 9.20 -1.60 -3.20
C GLN A 114 9.12 -2.92 -2.44
N GLN A 115 9.05 -2.89 -1.11
CA GLN A 115 9.09 -4.07 -0.23
C GLN A 115 10.37 -4.93 -0.35
N ASN A 116 11.44 -4.36 -0.90
CA ASN A 116 12.77 -4.98 -0.89
C ASN A 116 13.47 -4.83 0.46
N ARG A 117 12.93 -3.96 1.33
CA ARG A 117 13.40 -3.68 2.68
C ARG A 117 12.22 -3.59 3.65
N THR A 118 12.50 -3.75 4.92
CA THR A 118 11.57 -3.64 6.05
C THR A 118 12.06 -2.59 7.04
N LEU A 119 11.15 -1.98 7.80
CA LEU A 119 11.50 -0.91 8.76
C LEU A 119 12.50 -1.38 9.83
N ASN A 120 12.48 -2.66 10.19
CA ASN A 120 13.36 -3.25 11.19
C ASN A 120 14.84 -3.30 10.76
N GLU A 121 15.12 -3.19 9.46
CA GLU A 121 16.49 -3.19 8.94
C GLU A 121 17.22 -1.85 9.17
N CYS A 122 16.54 -0.80 9.64
CA CYS A 122 17.18 0.47 10.01
C CYS A 122 17.45 0.52 11.53
N PRO A 123 18.71 0.37 11.99
CA PRO A 123 19.00 0.30 13.42
C PRO A 123 18.61 1.57 14.18
N LEU A 124 18.84 2.74 13.57
CA LEU A 124 18.50 4.04 14.19
C LEU A 124 16.99 4.23 14.38
N LEU A 125 16.17 3.74 13.43
CA LEU A 125 14.71 3.78 13.59
C LEU A 125 14.20 2.83 14.68
N ALA A 126 14.94 1.76 14.97
CA ALA A 126 14.56 0.79 15.99
C ALA A 126 14.99 1.22 17.40
N SER A 127 16.09 1.95 17.53
CA SER A 127 16.70 2.27 18.83
C SER A 127 16.45 3.69 19.34
N ASP A 128 16.17 4.66 18.47
CA ASP A 128 15.96 6.05 18.88
C ASP A 128 14.50 6.31 19.26
N LEU A 129 14.25 6.53 20.56
CA LEU A 129 12.93 6.85 21.09
C LEU A 129 12.35 8.14 20.50
N ASN A 130 13.18 9.09 20.06
CA ASN A 130 12.70 10.33 19.42
C ASN A 130 12.13 10.09 18.01
N LEU A 131 12.35 8.89 17.45
CA LEU A 131 11.82 8.48 16.15
C LEU A 131 10.61 7.55 16.27
N ALA A 132 10.15 7.23 17.49
CA ALA A 132 9.04 6.30 17.71
C ALA A 132 7.77 6.71 16.95
N ASP A 133 7.36 7.97 17.05
CA ASP A 133 6.18 8.48 16.33
C ASP A 133 6.36 8.41 14.81
N ARG A 134 7.57 8.67 14.31
CA ARG A 134 7.89 8.57 12.87
C ARG A 134 7.83 7.12 12.40
N ARG A 135 8.28 6.19 13.23
CA ARG A 135 8.21 4.76 12.95
C ARG A 135 6.75 4.29 12.86
N VAL A 136 5.89 4.70 13.79
CA VAL A 136 4.44 4.40 13.75
C VAL A 136 3.81 4.98 12.47
N ALA A 137 4.16 6.22 12.11
CA ALA A 137 3.68 6.82 10.87
C ALA A 137 4.14 6.04 9.62
N LEU A 138 5.39 5.56 9.61
CA LEU A 138 5.92 4.72 8.54
C LEU A 138 5.20 3.36 8.46
N GLU A 139 4.91 2.73 9.60
CA GLU A 139 4.16 1.46 9.68
C GLU A 139 2.73 1.63 9.12
N ALA A 140 2.08 2.78 9.34
CA ALA A 140 0.77 3.07 8.76
C ALA A 140 0.80 3.39 7.25
N MET A 141 1.98 3.74 6.71
CA MET A 141 2.16 4.10 5.29
C MET A 141 2.53 2.92 4.38
N LEU A 142 3.16 1.87 4.92
CA LEU A 142 3.74 0.75 4.16
C LEU A 142 2.81 -0.47 4.09
#